data_AF-A0A6L4WQ67-F1
#
_entry.id   AF-A0A6L4WQ67-F1
#
_cell.length_a   1.000
_cell.length_b   1.000
_cell.length_c   1.000
_cell.angle_alpha   90.00
_cell.angle_beta   90.00
_cell.angle_gamma   90.00
#
_symmetry.space_group_name_H-M   'P 1'
#
loop_
_entity.id
_entity.type
_entity.pdbx_description
1 polymer ?
#
loop_
_entity_poly.entity_id
_entity_poly.type
_entity_poly.pdbx_seq_one_letter_code
_entity_poly.pdbx_strand_id
1 'polypeptide(L)'
;MKCDLIKKISYFNILEFASGSEIKKLNRVNSYFNKFKYKTDIENYAKNDYWATRKEFIFKGAGDCEDYAIAIYTTLLELGIDKKNISLYFSRYKKKFHLVILYKKNNVSYALDNTNYRILPISKRPNLKILYEVSQS
;
A
#
# COMPACT_ATOMS: atom_id res chain seq x y z
N MET A 1 18.75 -15.16 -4.20
CA MET A 1 18.11 -16.49 -4.30
C MET A 1 17.41 -16.97 -3.02
N LYS A 2 18.06 -17.22 -1.87
CA LYS A 2 17.34 -17.67 -0.64
C LYS A 2 16.32 -16.64 -0.10
N CYS A 3 16.63 -15.34 -0.16
CA CYS A 3 15.75 -14.28 0.34
C CYS A 3 14.50 -14.09 -0.53
N ASP A 4 14.63 -14.27 -1.85
CA ASP A 4 13.54 -14.07 -2.82
C ASP A 4 12.46 -15.15 -2.69
N LEU A 5 12.89 -16.39 -2.42
CA LEU A 5 11.98 -17.51 -2.17
C LEU A 5 11.17 -17.31 -0.88
N ILE A 6 11.83 -16.82 0.20
CA ILE A 6 11.17 -16.52 1.49
C ILE A 6 10.11 -15.43 1.33
N LYS A 7 10.40 -14.35 0.57
CA LYS A 7 9.43 -13.30 0.29
C LYS A 7 8.22 -13.83 -0.48
N LYS A 8 8.45 -14.71 -1.47
CA LYS A 8 7.39 -15.34 -2.26
C LYS A 8 6.49 -16.22 -1.39
N ILE A 9 7.09 -17.10 -0.58
CA ILE A 9 6.36 -17.95 0.38
C ILE A 9 5.58 -17.09 1.39
N SER A 10 6.20 -16.03 1.92
CA SER A 10 5.52 -15.10 2.82
C SER A 10 4.34 -14.38 2.17
N TYR A 11 4.41 -14.06 0.87
CA TYR A 11 3.30 -13.46 0.14
C TYR A 11 2.16 -14.46 -0.07
N PHE A 12 2.48 -15.71 -0.46
CA PHE A 12 1.47 -16.77 -0.58
C PHE A 12 0.75 -17.02 0.75
N ASN A 13 1.46 -16.95 1.88
CA ASN A 13 0.83 -17.02 3.21
C ASN A 13 -0.18 -15.90 3.44
N ILE A 14 0.02 -14.69 2.89
CA ILE A 14 -0.98 -13.62 3.02
C ILE A 14 -2.25 -13.97 2.26
N LEU A 15 -2.10 -14.57 1.08
CA LEU A 15 -3.23 -14.97 0.25
C LEU A 15 -3.98 -16.17 0.84
N GLU A 16 -3.29 -17.21 1.29
CA GLU A 16 -3.90 -18.42 1.87
C GLU A 16 -4.57 -18.16 3.22
N PHE A 17 -3.92 -17.37 4.09
CA PHE A 17 -4.46 -17.11 5.43
C PHE A 17 -5.44 -15.95 5.47
N ALA A 18 -5.75 -15.28 4.36
CA ALA A 18 -6.72 -14.19 4.29
C ALA A 18 -8.19 -14.64 4.50
N SER A 19 -8.44 -15.77 5.17
CA SER A 19 -9.71 -16.04 5.83
C SER A 19 -9.90 -15.08 7.02
N GLY A 20 -11.09 -14.49 7.14
CA GLY A 20 -11.44 -13.54 8.19
C GLY A 20 -12.02 -12.21 7.70
N SER A 21 -12.25 -11.29 8.63
CA SER A 21 -12.86 -9.98 8.33
C SER A 21 -11.97 -9.12 7.42
N GLU A 22 -12.57 -8.22 6.64
CA GLU A 22 -11.84 -7.27 5.78
C GLU A 22 -10.78 -6.48 6.55
N ILE A 23 -11.07 -6.10 7.80
CA ILE A 23 -10.11 -5.40 8.67
C ILE A 23 -8.86 -6.25 8.92
N LYS A 24 -9.00 -7.57 9.13
CA LYS A 24 -7.85 -8.47 9.27
C LYS A 24 -7.04 -8.54 7.98
N LYS A 25 -7.70 -8.59 6.82
CA LYS A 25 -7.05 -8.57 5.50
C LYS A 25 -6.23 -7.29 5.32
N LEU A 26 -6.84 -6.12 5.55
CA LEU A 26 -6.19 -4.81 5.43
C LEU A 26 -4.95 -4.71 6.33
N ASN A 27 -5.07 -5.10 7.61
CA ASN A 27 -3.94 -5.06 8.54
C ASN A 27 -2.79 -5.97 8.11
N ARG A 28 -3.08 -7.19 7.64
CA ARG A 28 -2.05 -8.12 7.15
C ARG A 28 -1.34 -7.57 5.92
N VAL A 29 -2.09 -7.05 4.96
CA VAL A 29 -1.54 -6.46 3.73
C VAL A 29 -0.66 -5.25 4.06
N ASN A 30 -1.17 -4.29 4.85
CA ASN A 30 -0.42 -3.10 5.25
C ASN A 30 0.84 -3.47 6.01
N SER A 31 0.75 -4.40 6.97
CA SER A 31 1.90 -4.83 7.78
C SER A 31 2.93 -5.61 6.97
N TYR A 32 2.53 -6.33 5.92
CA TYR A 32 3.46 -7.04 5.07
C TYR A 32 4.32 -6.08 4.25
N PHE A 33 3.69 -5.16 3.51
CA PHE A 33 4.43 -4.22 2.67
C PHE A 33 5.24 -3.22 3.49
N ASN A 34 4.79 -2.87 4.69
CA ASN A 34 5.57 -2.03 5.61
C ASN A 34 6.82 -2.67 6.22
N LYS A 35 7.12 -3.95 5.92
CA LYS A 35 8.43 -4.57 6.23
C LYS A 35 9.50 -4.25 5.19
N PHE A 36 9.10 -3.76 4.02
CA PHE A 36 10.02 -3.42 2.93
C PHE A 36 10.71 -2.09 3.26
N LYS A 37 11.84 -1.81 2.60
CA LYS A 37 12.56 -0.56 2.82
C LYS A 37 11.95 0.56 1.99
N TYR A 38 11.87 1.76 2.53
CA TYR A 38 11.64 2.94 1.71
C TYR A 38 12.93 3.28 0.96
N LYS A 39 12.85 3.47 -0.36
CA LYS A 39 13.94 3.96 -1.21
C LYS A 39 13.34 4.76 -2.36
N THR A 40 13.99 5.84 -2.75
CA THR A 40 13.58 6.62 -3.91
C THR A 40 13.85 5.88 -5.21
N ASP A 41 13.14 6.21 -6.28
CA ASP A 41 13.36 5.62 -7.61
C ASP A 41 14.79 5.72 -8.10
N ILE A 42 15.45 6.84 -7.83
CA ILE A 42 16.84 7.03 -8.25
C ILE A 42 17.77 6.03 -7.54
N GLU A 43 17.53 5.73 -6.27
CA GLU A 43 18.30 4.76 -5.48
C GLU A 43 17.96 3.30 -5.81
N ASN A 44 16.74 3.03 -6.28
CA ASN A 44 16.22 1.66 -6.43
C ASN A 44 16.23 1.16 -7.88
N TYR A 45 15.95 2.07 -8.83
CA TYR A 45 15.75 1.80 -10.25
C TYR A 45 16.63 2.64 -11.18
N ALA A 46 17.40 3.61 -10.65
CA ALA A 46 18.19 4.56 -11.42
C ALA A 46 17.35 5.37 -12.43
N LYS A 47 16.11 5.70 -12.04
CA LYS A 47 15.15 6.50 -12.81
C LYS A 47 14.63 7.66 -11.96
N ASN A 48 14.14 8.71 -12.61
CA ASN A 48 13.61 9.89 -11.92
C ASN A 48 12.19 9.67 -11.38
N ASP A 49 11.40 8.81 -12.04
CA ASP A 49 10.02 8.46 -11.69
C ASP A 49 9.74 7.06 -12.30
N TYR A 50 9.47 6.06 -11.47
CA TYR A 50 9.26 4.67 -11.88
C TYR A 50 8.24 3.96 -10.99
N TRP A 51 7.07 3.73 -11.56
CA TRP A 51 5.99 3.05 -10.85
C TRP A 51 6.15 1.53 -10.96
N ALA A 52 6.73 0.91 -9.94
CA ALA A 52 7.00 -0.51 -9.97
C ALA A 52 5.71 -1.33 -9.87
N THR A 53 5.66 -2.44 -10.61
CA THR A 53 4.63 -3.45 -10.36
C THR A 53 4.84 -4.07 -8.98
N ARG A 54 3.76 -4.60 -8.38
CA ARG A 54 3.86 -5.35 -7.11
C ARG A 54 4.93 -6.44 -7.13
N LYS A 55 5.10 -7.14 -8.25
CA LYS A 55 6.12 -8.20 -8.39
C LYS A 55 7.53 -7.62 -8.32
N GLU A 56 7.79 -6.53 -9.03
CA GLU A 56 9.10 -5.84 -9.00
C GLU A 56 9.41 -5.28 -7.61
N PHE A 57 8.44 -4.62 -6.97
CA PHE A 57 8.57 -4.10 -5.62
C PHE A 57 8.91 -5.20 -4.59
N ILE A 58 8.19 -6.33 -4.63
CA ILE A 58 8.47 -7.48 -3.76
C ILE A 58 9.89 -8.02 -4.02
N PHE A 59 10.27 -8.18 -5.29
CA PHE A 59 11.58 -8.71 -5.66
C PHE A 59 12.71 -7.80 -5.17
N LYS A 60 12.63 -6.49 -5.48
CA LYS A 60 13.59 -5.47 -5.03
C LYS A 60 13.69 -5.39 -3.52
N GLY A 61 12.59 -5.59 -2.79
CA GLY A 61 12.58 -5.46 -1.33
C GLY A 61 12.56 -4.00 -0.85
N ALA A 62 12.37 -3.05 -1.76
CA ALA A 62 12.35 -1.62 -1.49
C ALA A 62 11.60 -0.88 -2.61
N GLY A 63 11.13 0.32 -2.31
CA GLY A 63 10.34 1.22 -3.19
C GLY A 63 9.90 2.47 -2.44
N ASP A 64 9.21 3.40 -3.09
CA ASP A 64 8.69 4.63 -2.49
C ASP A 64 7.16 4.62 -2.36
N CYS A 65 6.47 5.77 -2.33
CA CYS A 65 5.08 5.79 -1.86
C CYS A 65 4.09 5.13 -2.84
N GLU A 66 4.32 5.30 -4.14
CA GLU A 66 3.53 4.76 -5.23
C GLU A 66 3.68 3.24 -5.32
N ASP A 67 4.89 2.71 -5.16
CA ASP A 67 5.15 1.28 -5.18
C ASP A 67 4.36 0.56 -4.08
N TYR A 68 4.35 1.14 -2.87
CA TYR A 68 3.56 0.61 -1.76
C TYR A 68 2.06 0.70 -2.06
N ALA A 69 1.59 1.83 -2.58
CA ALA A 69 0.18 2.03 -2.89
C ALA A 69 -0.32 1.04 -3.96
N ILE A 70 0.42 0.87 -5.06
CA ILE A 70 0.12 -0.10 -6.12
C ILE A 70 0.10 -1.51 -5.55
N ALA A 71 1.13 -1.89 -4.78
CA ALA A 71 1.25 -3.22 -4.21
C ALA A 71 0.10 -3.56 -3.25
N ILE A 72 -0.28 -2.62 -2.39
CA ILE A 72 -1.43 -2.74 -1.49
C ILE A 72 -2.72 -2.86 -2.30
N TYR A 73 -2.98 -1.93 -3.23
CA TYR A 73 -4.18 -1.91 -4.05
C TYR A 73 -4.40 -3.22 -4.78
N THR A 74 -3.41 -3.70 -5.54
CA THR A 74 -3.53 -4.95 -6.31
C THR A 74 -3.75 -6.15 -5.38
N THR A 75 -3.13 -6.17 -4.21
CA THR A 75 -3.30 -7.27 -3.24
C THR A 75 -4.68 -7.26 -2.60
N LEU A 76 -5.25 -6.09 -2.30
CA LEU A 76 -6.61 -6.01 -1.76
C LEU A 76 -7.64 -6.52 -2.77
N LEU A 77 -7.49 -6.20 -4.05
CA LEU A 77 -8.35 -6.72 -5.11
C LEU A 77 -8.26 -8.25 -5.21
N GLU A 78 -7.06 -8.82 -5.18
CA GLU A 78 -6.87 -10.28 -5.19
C GLU A 78 -7.47 -10.98 -3.97
N LEU A 79 -7.55 -10.28 -2.83
CA LEU A 79 -8.20 -10.76 -1.62
C LEU A 79 -9.73 -10.57 -1.62
N GLY A 80 -10.29 -10.12 -2.75
CA GLY A 80 -11.73 -9.93 -2.94
C GLY A 80 -12.30 -8.70 -2.25
N ILE A 81 -11.47 -7.70 -1.89
CA ILE A 81 -11.99 -6.41 -1.45
C ILE A 81 -12.58 -5.70 -2.66
N ASP A 82 -13.83 -5.25 -2.54
CA ASP A 82 -14.53 -4.55 -3.60
C ASP A 82 -13.79 -3.26 -3.97
N LYS A 83 -13.49 -3.11 -5.27
CA LYS A 83 -12.77 -1.98 -5.84
C LYS A 83 -13.45 -0.63 -5.52
N LYS A 84 -14.79 -0.60 -5.43
CA LYS A 84 -15.53 0.63 -5.10
C LYS A 84 -15.26 1.15 -3.68
N ASN A 85 -14.72 0.28 -2.82
CA ASN A 85 -14.34 0.62 -1.46
C ASN A 85 -12.89 1.08 -1.36
N ILE A 86 -12.13 1.14 -2.46
CA ILE A 86 -10.71 1.51 -2.47
C ILE A 86 -10.50 2.75 -3.34
N SER A 87 -9.79 3.73 -2.79
CA SER A 87 -9.48 4.99 -3.47
C SER A 87 -7.98 5.30 -3.40
N LEU A 88 -7.45 5.88 -4.47
CA LEU A 88 -6.10 6.46 -4.48
C LEU A 88 -6.17 7.88 -3.92
N TYR A 89 -5.35 8.16 -2.92
CA TYR A 89 -5.35 9.45 -2.24
C TYR A 89 -4.01 10.16 -2.44
N PHE A 90 -4.04 11.13 -3.35
CA PHE A 90 -2.92 11.97 -3.68
C PHE A 90 -2.85 13.08 -2.63
N SER A 91 -1.73 13.15 -1.92
CA SER A 91 -1.59 14.02 -0.76
C SER A 91 -0.22 14.67 -0.69
N ARG A 92 -0.07 15.60 0.25
CA ARG A 92 1.22 16.17 0.63
C ARG A 92 1.57 15.77 2.05
N TYR A 93 2.75 15.16 2.23
CA TYR A 93 3.34 14.81 3.52
C TYR A 93 4.72 15.47 3.65
N LYS A 94 4.97 16.21 4.74
CA LYS A 94 6.23 16.96 4.96
C LYS A 94 6.69 17.77 3.74
N LYS A 95 5.75 18.48 3.10
CA LYS A 95 5.95 19.29 1.89
C LYS A 95 6.33 18.52 0.61
N LYS A 96 6.30 17.18 0.61
CA LYS A 96 6.50 16.35 -0.58
C LYS A 96 5.19 15.68 -1.01
N PHE A 97 5.10 15.33 -2.29
CA PHE A 97 4.04 14.48 -2.81
C PHE A 97 4.03 13.14 -2.07
N HIS A 98 2.83 12.57 -1.87
CA HIS A 98 2.65 11.31 -1.16
C HIS A 98 1.36 10.60 -1.61
N LEU A 99 1.50 9.35 -2.07
CA LEU A 99 0.37 8.52 -2.50
C LEU A 99 -0.01 7.50 -1.41
N VAL A 100 -1.30 7.41 -1.12
CA VAL A 100 -1.86 6.56 -0.04
C VAL A 100 -3.08 5.81 -0.56
N ILE A 101 -3.32 4.61 -0.05
CA ILE A 101 -4.58 3.89 -0.29
C ILE A 101 -5.59 4.22 0.80
N LEU A 102 -6.78 4.65 0.41
CA LEU A 102 -7.93 4.72 1.30
C LEU A 102 -8.83 3.50 1.09
N TYR A 103 -9.31 2.94 2.20
CA TYR A 103 -10.37 1.94 2.22
C TYR A 103 -11.60 2.49 2.93
N LYS A 104 -12.75 2.51 2.26
CA LYS A 104 -14.02 3.04 2.79
C LYS A 104 -14.89 1.92 3.35
N LYS A 105 -15.33 2.07 4.60
CA LYS A 105 -16.30 1.19 5.26
C LYS A 105 -17.15 1.99 6.24
N ASN A 106 -18.47 1.80 6.19
CA ASN A 106 -19.43 2.48 7.07
C ASN A 106 -19.23 4.01 7.09
N ASN A 107 -19.09 4.63 5.90
CA ASN A 107 -18.80 6.06 5.72
C ASN A 107 -17.49 6.58 6.35
N VAL A 108 -16.59 5.68 6.77
CA VAL A 108 -15.26 6.05 7.25
C VAL A 108 -14.21 5.56 6.26
N SER A 109 -13.32 6.46 5.84
CA SER A 109 -12.15 6.12 5.01
C SER A 109 -10.91 5.92 5.88
N TYR A 110 -10.28 4.76 5.75
CA TYR A 110 -9.10 4.34 6.51
C TYR A 110 -7.86 4.37 5.62
N ALA A 111 -6.78 4.97 6.10
CA ALA A 111 -5.52 5.10 5.36
C ALA A 111 -4.59 3.90 5.57
N LEU A 112 -4.15 3.31 4.46
CA LEU A 112 -3.07 2.32 4.38
C LEU A 112 -1.86 3.02 3.74
N ASP A 113 -0.79 3.14 4.52
CA ASP A 113 0.28 4.11 4.30
C ASP A 113 1.64 3.54 4.77
N ASN A 114 2.72 3.95 4.12
CA ASN A 114 4.09 3.60 4.47
C ASN A 114 4.79 4.59 5.40
N THR A 115 4.15 5.71 5.73
CA THR A 115 4.64 6.67 6.75
C THR A 115 4.04 6.45 8.14
N ASN A 116 2.95 5.68 8.23
CA ASN A 116 2.33 5.26 9.48
C ASN A 116 1.75 3.85 9.33
N TYR A 117 2.31 2.89 10.06
CA TYR A 117 1.95 1.48 9.89
C TYR A 117 0.59 1.12 10.52
N ARG A 118 0.01 2.02 11.33
CA ARG A 118 -1.34 1.85 11.86
C ARG A 118 -2.35 2.32 10.82
N ILE A 119 -3.35 1.47 10.58
CA ILE A 119 -4.51 1.83 9.77
C ILE A 119 -5.41 2.74 10.61
N LEU A 120 -5.47 4.01 10.24
CA LEU A 120 -6.25 5.02 10.96
C LEU A 120 -7.27 5.66 10.00
N PRO A 121 -8.43 6.12 10.51
CA PRO A 121 -9.29 7.01 9.75
C PRO A 121 -8.49 8.20 9.19
N ILE A 122 -8.80 8.63 7.96
CA ILE A 122 -8.13 9.76 7.31
C ILE A 122 -8.28 11.06 8.14
N SER A 123 -9.40 11.22 8.86
CA SER A 123 -9.62 12.31 9.80
C SER A 123 -8.63 12.34 10.97
N LYS A 124 -7.99 11.21 11.30
CA LYS A 124 -6.92 11.09 12.30
C LYS A 124 -5.51 11.19 11.69
N ARG A 125 -5.40 11.58 10.41
CA ARG A 125 -4.14 11.79 9.70
C ARG A 125 -4.02 13.22 9.16
N PRO A 126 -4.11 14.27 10.01
CA PRO A 126 -4.07 15.68 9.56
C PRO A 126 -2.72 16.07 8.91
N ASN A 127 -1.70 15.24 9.08
CA ASN A 127 -0.40 15.37 8.43
C ASN A 127 -0.43 15.06 6.92
N LEU A 128 -1.49 14.39 6.42
CA LEU A 128 -1.72 14.11 5.01
C LEU A 128 -2.67 15.17 4.45
N LYS A 129 -2.13 16.15 3.73
CA LYS A 129 -2.96 17.20 3.13
C LYS A 129 -3.46 16.73 1.77
N ILE A 130 -4.77 16.65 1.58
CA ILE A 130 -5.36 16.22 0.30
C ILE A 130 -4.93 17.13 -0.85
N LEU A 131 -4.62 16.51 -1.99
CA LEU A 131 -4.53 17.17 -3.28
C LEU A 131 -5.68 16.68 -4.19
N TYR A 132 -5.85 15.35 -4.28
CA TYR A 132 -6.90 14.72 -5.07
C TYR A 132 -7.23 13.32 -4.54
N GLU A 133 -8.45 12.85 -4.80
CA GLU A 133 -8.87 11.48 -4.49
C GLU A 133 -9.49 10.85 -5.75
N VAL A 134 -8.95 9.71 -6.17
CA VAL A 134 -9.48 8.92 -7.28
C VAL A 134 -10.18 7.71 -6.72
N SER A 135 -11.50 7.69 -6.85
CA SER A 135 -12.33 6.50 -6.58
C SER A 135 -12.76 5.91 -7.92
N GLN A 136 -12.93 4.59 -7.98
CA GLN A 136 -13.49 3.95 -9.17
C GLN A 136 -14.98 3.71 -8.95
N SER A 137 -15.78 4.17 -9.93
CA SER A 137 -17.24 3.99 -9.99
C SER A 137 -17.63 2.55 -10.29
#